data_AF-W4H6M9-F1
#
_entry.id   AF-W4H6M9-F1
#
_cell.length_a   1.000
_cell.length_b   1.000
_cell.length_c   1.000
_cell.angle_alpha   90.00
_cell.angle_beta   90.00
_cell.angle_gamma   90.00
#
_symmetry.space_group_name_H-M   'P 1'
#
loop_
_entity.id
_entity.type
_entity.pdbx_description
1 polymer ?
#
loop_
_entity_poly.entity_id
_entity_poly.type
_entity_poly.pdbx_seq_one_letter_code
_entity_poly.pdbx_strand_id
1 'polypeptide(L)'
;MASPYYASDRRINCVAWGSTNRKLWWPVYLCDPKTIAEDLHVLGSAHNQLLERRRHPNFPLVYYLGTYEFEGGFVNVKDWFCDEYKTFSQEPDIPDDKLREWCLAFQEAQKIRVNGIVPYLTPSDLNKNLPPMPPPPIVPEGSIMWHYSRGNPWMPCYVLEPSTVIVTDAPTSIRSAVRQAQKTPDKYYLVYFFGIHSLKLFVRSWARVKLWECPEHDGFLRGIPRLAHFQQTIEKAVKHAMVFVVSGYNVDHLTFPGLIFTSTGPPRRSLSTDPPPYKKPKLSWRHESTHHQPTQWISASAFSHPTKQHLEDPRRPPAKEPTYAHGIVWAQEQSATSMWTPVLVTNRPLWEMINDKRQRDLRDCHVYSFQDCAFHTWTARVRPWKSSKAMKYSMLLREAGMQAVVDDAEDYYAMFERLEVHKYWHDSTDRWSCPWCSACSLSAKKFNECPVCS
;
A
#
# COMPACT_ATOMS: atom_id res chain seq x y z
N MET A 1 14.60 -34.77 4.66
CA MET A 1 14.47 -34.50 3.21
C MET A 1 14.42 -32.99 3.02
N ALA A 2 15.27 -32.42 2.15
CA ALA A 2 15.23 -30.98 1.87
C ALA A 2 14.03 -30.66 0.95
N SER A 3 13.40 -29.50 1.14
CA SER A 3 12.31 -29.07 0.25
C SER A 3 12.88 -28.68 -1.12
N PRO A 4 12.49 -29.31 -2.23
CA PRO A 4 13.20 -29.21 -3.52
C PRO A 4 12.88 -27.93 -4.32
N TYR A 5 12.36 -26.87 -3.69
CA TYR A 5 11.88 -25.65 -4.38
C TYR A 5 12.67 -24.37 -4.10
N TYR A 6 13.77 -24.42 -3.34
CA TYR A 6 14.73 -23.31 -3.28
C TYR A 6 15.73 -23.42 -4.45
N ALA A 7 15.23 -23.18 -5.66
CA ALA A 7 16.04 -23.09 -6.87
C ALA A 7 16.77 -21.73 -6.90
N SER A 8 18.00 -21.72 -6.39
CA SER A 8 19.12 -20.84 -6.74
C SER A 8 18.85 -19.60 -7.64
N ASP A 9 18.25 -18.54 -7.09
CA ASP A 9 18.94 -17.25 -6.94
C ASP A 9 18.28 -16.38 -5.85
N ARG A 10 19.03 -15.50 -5.19
CA ARG A 10 18.54 -14.78 -3.99
C ARG A 10 17.59 -13.62 -4.33
N ARG A 11 16.30 -13.91 -4.50
CA ARG A 11 15.25 -12.88 -4.50
C ARG A 11 14.81 -12.57 -3.07
N ILE A 12 15.51 -11.61 -2.48
CA ILE A 12 15.20 -10.96 -1.20
C ILE A 12 14.80 -9.50 -1.47
N ASN A 13 14.08 -8.91 -0.51
CA ASN A 13 13.48 -7.59 -0.57
C ASN A 13 12.53 -7.40 -1.78
N CYS A 14 11.71 -8.42 -2.05
CA CYS A 14 10.75 -8.43 -3.16
C CYS A 14 9.41 -9.09 -2.78
N VAL A 15 8.40 -8.85 -3.61
CA VAL A 15 7.09 -9.52 -3.56
C VAL A 15 7.19 -10.93 -4.15
N ALA A 16 6.48 -11.88 -3.56
CA ALA A 16 6.45 -13.29 -3.92
C ALA A 16 5.11 -13.94 -3.53
N TRP A 17 4.96 -15.23 -3.84
CA TRP A 17 3.89 -16.07 -3.30
C TRP A 17 4.43 -16.98 -2.21
N GLY A 18 3.76 -17.02 -1.06
CA GLY A 18 4.07 -17.91 0.06
C GLY A 18 2.96 -18.92 0.30
N SER A 19 3.32 -20.18 0.58
CA SER A 19 2.36 -21.22 0.97
C SER A 19 2.94 -22.23 1.95
N THR A 20 2.27 -22.40 3.10
CA THR A 20 2.63 -23.41 4.12
C THR A 20 2.18 -24.82 3.72
N ASN A 21 1.06 -24.94 2.98
CA ASN A 21 0.42 -26.22 2.66
C ASN A 21 0.32 -26.54 1.15
N ARG A 22 0.83 -25.65 0.28
CA ARG A 22 0.75 -25.68 -1.19
C ARG A 22 -0.66 -25.64 -1.80
N LYS A 23 -1.71 -25.48 -0.98
CA LYS A 23 -3.10 -25.37 -1.42
C LYS A 23 -3.52 -23.92 -1.58
N LEU A 24 -3.30 -23.10 -0.56
CA LEU A 24 -3.53 -21.66 -0.60
C LEU A 24 -2.19 -20.94 -0.80
N TRP A 25 -2.09 -20.10 -1.83
CA TRP A 25 -0.94 -19.24 -2.09
C TRP A 25 -1.29 -17.80 -1.74
N TRP A 26 -0.45 -17.20 -0.90
CA TRP A 26 -0.69 -15.87 -0.32
C TRP A 26 0.34 -14.87 -0.86
N PRO A 27 -0.03 -13.62 -1.15
CA PRO A 27 0.91 -12.55 -1.48
C PRO A 27 1.81 -12.20 -0.28
N VAL A 28 3.12 -12.39 -0.42
CA VAL A 28 4.09 -12.13 0.64
C VAL A 28 5.21 -11.19 0.18
N TYR A 29 5.87 -10.53 1.13
CA TYR A 29 7.14 -9.86 0.90
C TYR A 29 8.27 -10.65 1.58
N LEU A 30 9.39 -10.81 0.90
CA LEU A 30 10.54 -11.59 1.37
C LEU A 30 11.60 -10.64 1.95
N CYS A 31 11.70 -10.49 3.26
CA CYS A 31 12.71 -9.63 3.88
C CYS A 31 14.08 -10.34 3.96
N ASP A 32 15.18 -9.62 3.72
CA ASP A 32 16.52 -10.16 3.97
C ASP A 32 16.75 -10.41 5.48
N PRO A 33 17.07 -11.67 5.89
CA PRO A 33 17.34 -12.03 7.28
C PRO A 33 18.50 -11.26 7.94
N LYS A 34 19.40 -10.64 7.17
CA LYS A 34 20.65 -10.02 7.63
C LYS A 34 20.54 -8.51 7.76
N THR A 35 19.74 -7.87 6.91
CA THR A 35 19.57 -6.41 6.90
C THR A 35 18.37 -5.94 7.70
N ILE A 36 17.33 -6.76 7.91
CA ILE A 36 16.15 -6.34 8.69
C ILE A 36 16.55 -5.85 10.09
N ALA A 37 15.94 -4.77 10.55
CA ALA A 37 16.18 -4.18 11.85
C ALA A 37 15.66 -5.05 13.01
N GLU A 38 16.27 -4.92 14.19
CA GLU A 38 15.91 -5.70 15.38
C GLU A 38 14.66 -5.16 16.11
N ASP A 39 14.32 -3.89 15.93
CA ASP A 39 13.11 -3.29 16.52
C ASP A 39 12.43 -2.42 15.48
N LEU A 40 11.38 -2.97 14.85
CA LEU A 40 10.70 -2.35 13.71
C LEU A 40 9.82 -1.18 14.18
N HIS A 41 9.78 -0.08 13.43
CA HIS A 41 9.15 1.17 13.86
C HIS A 41 7.67 1.00 14.22
N VAL A 42 6.93 0.18 13.47
CA VAL A 42 5.52 -0.14 13.75
C VAL A 42 5.36 -1.50 14.43
N LEU A 43 6.01 -2.54 13.89
CA LEU A 43 5.74 -3.93 14.28
C LEU A 43 6.56 -4.41 15.50
N GLY A 44 7.55 -3.62 15.93
CA GLY A 44 8.42 -3.93 17.06
C GLY A 44 9.41 -5.06 16.79
N SER A 45 9.81 -5.78 17.83
CA SER A 45 10.87 -6.79 17.81
C SER A 45 10.38 -8.25 17.81
N ALA A 46 9.10 -8.49 17.48
CA ALA A 46 8.49 -9.82 17.63
C ALA A 46 9.08 -10.87 16.66
N HIS A 47 9.50 -10.43 15.48
CA HIS A 47 10.16 -11.26 14.46
C HIS A 47 11.52 -11.80 14.90
N ASN A 48 12.22 -11.17 15.87
CA ASN A 48 13.54 -11.63 16.33
C ASN A 48 13.52 -13.07 16.83
N GLN A 49 12.45 -13.49 17.52
CA GLN A 49 12.30 -14.89 17.96
C GLN A 49 12.20 -15.86 16.76
N LEU A 50 11.65 -15.40 15.63
CA LEU A 50 11.65 -16.15 14.38
C LEU A 50 13.06 -16.14 13.76
N LEU A 51 13.78 -15.01 13.81
CA LEU A 51 15.16 -14.92 13.32
C LEU A 51 16.08 -15.93 14.02
N GLU A 52 15.97 -16.03 15.35
CA GLU A 52 16.72 -16.94 16.23
C GLU A 52 16.37 -18.42 16.00
N ARG A 53 15.09 -18.74 15.81
CA ARG A 53 14.61 -20.13 15.66
C ARG A 53 14.81 -20.71 14.26
N ARG A 54 15.27 -19.92 13.28
CA ARG A 54 15.50 -20.39 11.90
C ARG A 54 16.62 -21.41 11.83
N ARG A 55 16.29 -22.59 11.28
CA ARG A 55 17.25 -23.64 10.92
C ARG A 55 18.18 -23.26 9.76
N HIS A 56 17.79 -22.27 8.95
CA HIS A 56 18.51 -21.87 7.74
C HIS A 56 18.69 -20.34 7.72
N PRO A 57 19.85 -19.81 8.12
CA PRO A 57 20.08 -18.36 8.26
C PRO A 57 20.17 -17.60 6.92
N ASN A 58 20.10 -18.33 5.79
CA ASN A 58 20.08 -17.77 4.45
C ASN A 58 18.68 -17.76 3.79
N PHE A 59 17.64 -18.28 4.46
CA PHE A 59 16.27 -18.17 3.98
C PHE A 59 15.67 -16.79 4.31
N PRO A 60 14.83 -16.22 3.42
CA PRO A 60 14.13 -14.97 3.68
C PRO A 60 13.27 -15.09 4.95
N LEU A 61 13.08 -13.97 5.63
CA LEU A 61 11.96 -13.83 6.56
C LEU A 61 10.71 -13.52 5.72
N VAL A 62 9.66 -14.33 5.85
CA VAL A 62 8.43 -14.12 5.07
C VAL A 62 7.51 -13.18 5.82
N TYR A 63 7.09 -12.09 5.17
CA TYR A 63 6.12 -11.12 5.67
C TYR A 63 4.81 -11.28 4.90
N TYR A 64 3.74 -11.68 5.59
CA TYR A 64 2.43 -11.87 4.98
C TYR A 64 1.72 -10.52 4.84
N LEU A 65 1.39 -10.15 3.61
CA LEU A 65 0.64 -8.93 3.32
C LEU A 65 -0.83 -9.12 3.75
N GLY A 66 -1.56 -8.02 3.97
CA GLY A 66 -2.94 -8.02 4.50
C GLY A 66 -3.10 -8.42 5.98
N THR A 67 -2.29 -9.37 6.48
CA THR A 67 -2.25 -9.79 7.90
C THR A 67 -1.13 -9.12 8.70
N TYR A 68 -0.01 -8.78 8.03
CA TYR A 68 1.17 -8.11 8.56
C TYR A 68 1.95 -8.94 9.60
N GLU A 69 1.86 -10.26 9.46
CA GLU A 69 2.51 -11.25 10.32
C GLU A 69 3.78 -11.79 9.66
N PHE A 70 4.76 -12.17 10.49
CA PHE A 70 6.01 -12.77 10.03
C PHE A 70 6.02 -14.28 10.23
N GLU A 71 6.60 -15.02 9.29
CA GLU A 71 6.89 -16.44 9.42
C GLU A 71 8.38 -16.74 9.17
N GLY A 72 8.99 -17.49 10.10
CA GLY A 72 10.38 -17.97 10.01
C GLY A 72 10.52 -19.44 9.58
N GLY A 73 9.48 -20.00 8.95
CA GLY A 73 9.26 -21.44 8.75
C GLY A 73 9.52 -21.97 7.35
N PHE A 74 9.12 -23.24 7.13
CA PHE A 74 9.17 -23.93 5.83
C PHE A 74 8.05 -23.48 4.88
N VAL A 75 7.98 -22.17 4.61
CA VAL A 75 7.11 -21.63 3.58
C VAL A 75 7.63 -22.06 2.20
N ASN A 76 6.75 -22.62 1.38
CA ASN A 76 7.05 -22.80 -0.04
C ASN A 76 6.91 -21.41 -0.69
N VAL A 77 8.00 -20.92 -1.27
CA VAL A 77 8.05 -19.60 -1.89
C VAL A 77 8.14 -19.76 -3.41
N LYS A 78 7.41 -18.93 -4.14
CA LYS A 78 7.51 -18.79 -5.60
C LYS A 78 7.61 -17.33 -5.99
N ASP A 79 8.31 -17.07 -7.09
CA ASP A 79 8.36 -15.74 -7.71
C ASP A 79 6.96 -15.19 -7.96
N TRP A 80 6.78 -13.88 -7.80
CA TRP A 80 5.49 -13.23 -8.08
C TRP A 80 4.94 -13.57 -9.46
N PHE A 81 5.80 -13.57 -10.49
CA PHE A 81 5.47 -14.02 -11.85
C PHE A 81 6.06 -15.41 -12.14
N CYS A 82 5.62 -16.41 -11.39
CA CYS A 82 5.82 -17.83 -11.74
C CYS A 82 4.81 -18.28 -12.80
N ASP A 83 5.01 -19.48 -13.38
CA ASP A 83 4.13 -20.07 -14.39
C ASP A 83 2.67 -20.17 -13.91
N GLU A 84 2.47 -20.49 -12.63
CA GLU A 84 1.15 -20.58 -12.01
C GLU A 84 0.59 -19.24 -11.51
N TYR A 85 1.22 -18.09 -11.80
CA TYR A 85 0.73 -16.76 -11.40
C TYR A 85 -0.75 -16.56 -11.74
N LYS A 86 -1.18 -17.01 -12.93
CA LYS A 86 -2.59 -16.90 -13.37
C LYS A 86 -3.56 -17.68 -12.49
N THR A 87 -3.11 -18.77 -11.87
CA THR A 87 -3.90 -19.58 -10.92
C THR A 87 -3.84 -18.95 -9.53
N PHE A 88 -2.68 -18.48 -9.10
CA PHE A 88 -2.52 -17.85 -7.79
C PHE A 88 -3.19 -16.48 -7.70
N SER A 89 -3.32 -15.75 -8.81
CA SER A 89 -4.03 -14.47 -8.89
C SER A 89 -5.55 -14.59 -9.04
N GLN A 90 -6.11 -15.81 -9.04
CA GLN A 90 -7.55 -16.02 -8.99
C GLN A 90 -8.05 -15.94 -7.56
N GLU A 91 -9.31 -15.53 -7.40
CA GLU A 91 -9.97 -15.48 -6.10
C GLU A 91 -9.95 -16.88 -5.45
N PRO A 92 -9.37 -17.03 -4.25
CA PRO A 92 -9.32 -18.32 -3.57
C PRO A 92 -10.65 -18.66 -2.90
N ASP A 93 -11.07 -19.92 -2.99
CA ASP A 93 -12.21 -20.46 -2.23
C ASP A 93 -11.85 -20.60 -0.74
N ILE A 94 -12.06 -19.52 0.01
CA ILE A 94 -11.80 -19.38 1.45
C ILE A 94 -12.89 -18.49 2.11
N PRO A 95 -13.08 -18.58 3.44
CA PRO A 95 -14.07 -17.77 4.15
C PRO A 95 -13.88 -16.26 3.97
N ASP A 96 -14.99 -15.49 3.95
CA ASP A 96 -15.04 -14.05 3.65
C ASP A 96 -14.05 -13.19 4.44
N ASP A 97 -13.80 -13.50 5.71
CA ASP A 97 -12.85 -12.77 6.55
C ASP A 97 -11.41 -12.93 6.06
N LYS A 98 -11.05 -14.15 5.63
CA LYS A 98 -9.76 -14.47 5.02
C LYS A 98 -9.68 -14.00 3.57
N LEU A 99 -10.78 -14.04 2.83
CA LEU A 99 -10.86 -13.52 1.47
C LEU A 99 -10.57 -12.01 1.45
N ARG A 100 -11.14 -11.24 2.39
CA ARG A 100 -10.85 -9.80 2.53
C ARG A 100 -9.37 -9.53 2.83
N GLU A 101 -8.76 -10.33 3.71
CA GLU A 101 -7.32 -10.24 4.00
C GLU A 101 -6.46 -10.58 2.78
N TRP A 102 -6.87 -11.58 1.98
CA TRP A 102 -6.17 -11.99 0.75
C TRP A 102 -6.27 -10.93 -0.35
N CYS A 103 -7.46 -10.36 -0.57
CA CYS A 103 -7.66 -9.27 -1.53
C CYS A 103 -6.81 -8.04 -1.18
N LEU A 104 -6.74 -7.68 0.10
CA LEU A 104 -5.86 -6.62 0.59
C LEU A 104 -4.38 -6.96 0.35
N ALA A 105 -3.96 -8.19 0.69
CA ALA A 105 -2.60 -8.67 0.44
C ALA A 105 -2.22 -8.58 -1.05
N PHE A 106 -3.14 -8.91 -1.95
CA PHE A 106 -2.92 -8.88 -3.40
C PHE A 106 -2.79 -7.45 -3.93
N GLN A 107 -3.64 -6.53 -3.45
CA GLN A 107 -3.52 -5.10 -3.78
C GLN A 107 -2.21 -4.49 -3.23
N GLU A 108 -1.82 -4.83 -2.01
CA GLU A 108 -0.56 -4.39 -1.40
C GLU A 108 0.65 -4.91 -2.19
N ALA A 109 0.65 -6.19 -2.57
CA ALA A 109 1.68 -6.80 -3.42
C ALA A 109 1.84 -6.08 -4.77
N GLN A 110 0.73 -5.69 -5.41
CA GLN A 110 0.76 -4.88 -6.63
C GLN A 110 1.34 -3.47 -6.36
N LYS A 111 0.89 -2.79 -5.30
CA LYS A 111 1.36 -1.45 -4.92
C LYS A 111 2.87 -1.43 -4.63
N ILE A 112 3.38 -2.39 -3.84
CA ILE A 112 4.83 -2.54 -3.55
C ILE A 112 5.64 -2.64 -4.83
N ARG A 113 5.16 -3.37 -5.86
CA ARG A 113 5.87 -3.50 -7.14
C ARG A 113 5.88 -2.21 -7.97
N VAL A 114 5.03 -1.24 -7.67
CA VAL A 114 4.97 0.07 -8.34
C VAL A 114 5.76 1.14 -7.59
N ASN A 115 5.69 1.17 -6.25
CA ASN A 115 6.24 2.26 -5.44
C ASN A 115 7.33 1.85 -4.42
N GLY A 116 7.57 0.54 -4.23
CA GLY A 116 8.54 0.00 -3.25
C GLY A 116 8.11 0.11 -1.78
N ILE A 117 6.92 0.64 -1.47
CA ILE A 117 6.46 0.91 -0.11
C ILE A 117 5.78 -0.34 0.44
N VAL A 118 6.45 -1.00 1.40
CA VAL A 118 5.89 -2.15 2.13
C VAL A 118 5.03 -1.65 3.30
N PRO A 119 3.77 -2.11 3.44
CA PRO A 119 2.91 -1.72 4.57
C PRO A 119 3.59 -1.93 5.92
N TYR A 120 3.49 -0.94 6.80
CA TYR A 120 4.03 -0.95 8.18
C TYR A 120 5.54 -1.25 8.32
N LEU A 121 6.30 -1.22 7.22
CA LEU A 121 7.75 -1.43 7.17
C LEU A 121 8.43 -0.29 6.42
N THR A 122 9.15 0.55 7.15
CA THR A 122 9.96 1.64 6.59
C THR A 122 11.22 1.10 5.90
N PRO A 123 11.90 1.89 5.04
CA PRO A 123 13.17 1.48 4.46
C PRO A 123 14.21 1.06 5.51
N SER A 124 14.27 1.79 6.63
CA SER A 124 15.18 1.50 7.75
C SER A 124 14.78 0.26 8.56
N ASP A 125 13.52 -0.17 8.50
CA ASP A 125 13.08 -1.47 9.04
C ASP A 125 13.61 -2.63 8.19
N LEU A 126 13.56 -2.49 6.86
CA LEU A 126 14.04 -3.50 5.91
C LEU A 126 15.58 -3.54 5.84
N ASN A 127 16.25 -2.41 6.08
CA ASN A 127 17.70 -2.30 6.07
C ASN A 127 18.23 -1.40 7.20
N LYS A 128 18.67 -2.04 8.29
CA LYS A 128 19.27 -1.44 9.49
C LYS A 128 20.56 -0.65 9.27
N ASN A 129 21.15 -0.73 8.08
CA ASN A 129 22.31 0.09 7.69
C ASN A 129 21.90 1.47 7.16
N LEU A 130 20.61 1.70 6.90
CA LEU A 130 20.07 3.02 6.60
C LEU A 130 19.90 3.83 7.90
N PRO A 131 19.93 5.18 7.82
CA PRO A 131 19.71 6.02 9.00
C PRO A 131 18.35 5.70 9.65
N PRO A 132 18.23 5.77 10.99
CA PRO A 132 16.97 5.56 11.68
C PRO A 132 15.94 6.62 11.27
N MET A 133 14.65 6.31 11.41
CA MET A 133 13.60 7.29 11.12
C MET A 133 13.72 8.53 12.02
N PRO A 134 13.18 9.68 11.60
CA PRO A 134 13.10 10.87 12.45
C PRO A 134 12.44 10.57 13.82
N PRO A 135 12.78 11.34 14.86
CA PRO A 135 12.13 11.21 16.16
C PRO A 135 10.59 11.25 16.06
N PRO A 136 9.87 10.52 16.93
CA PRO A 136 8.40 10.57 16.94
C PRO A 136 7.90 12.00 17.19
N PRO A 137 6.72 12.36 16.65
CA PRO A 137 6.17 13.69 16.85
C PRO A 137 5.88 13.94 18.33
N ILE A 138 6.05 15.19 18.77
CA ILE A 138 5.55 15.63 20.07
C ILE A 138 4.02 15.68 19.97
N VAL A 139 3.34 14.86 20.75
CA VAL A 139 1.88 14.88 20.88
C VAL A 139 1.53 15.92 21.94
N PRO A 140 0.62 16.88 21.67
CA PRO A 140 0.20 17.86 22.67
C PRO A 140 -0.77 17.27 23.71
N GLU A 141 -0.82 17.93 24.86
CA GLU A 141 -1.77 17.64 25.94
C GLU A 141 -3.22 17.81 25.47
N GLY A 142 -4.14 17.09 26.09
CA GLY A 142 -5.55 17.08 25.68
C GLY A 142 -5.83 16.36 24.36
N SER A 143 -4.84 15.64 23.81
CA SER A 143 -4.97 14.86 22.58
C SER A 143 -5.04 13.36 22.84
N ILE A 144 -5.63 12.62 21.91
CA ILE A 144 -5.49 11.16 21.85
C ILE A 144 -4.25 10.80 21.03
N MET A 145 -3.60 9.71 21.41
CA MET A 145 -2.46 9.13 20.70
C MET A 145 -2.51 7.62 20.72
N TRP A 146 -1.76 7.01 19.81
CA TRP A 146 -1.37 5.61 19.88
C TRP A 146 -0.03 5.50 20.61
N HIS A 147 0.03 4.65 21.62
CA HIS A 147 1.24 4.36 22.39
C HIS A 147 1.67 2.91 22.18
N TYR A 148 2.92 2.69 21.76
CA TYR A 148 3.52 1.37 21.66
C TYR A 148 4.32 1.00 22.91
N SER A 149 4.17 -0.24 23.35
CA SER A 149 5.03 -0.87 24.35
C SER A 149 5.48 -2.22 23.81
N ARG A 150 6.76 -2.58 23.97
CA ARG A 150 7.27 -3.89 23.53
C ARG A 150 6.39 -5.03 24.08
N GLY A 151 6.03 -5.98 23.22
CA GLY A 151 5.14 -7.10 23.55
C GLY A 151 3.65 -6.76 23.70
N ASN A 152 3.21 -5.55 23.34
CA ASN A 152 1.80 -5.13 23.34
C ASN A 152 1.45 -4.57 21.95
N PRO A 153 0.17 -4.57 21.52
CA PRO A 153 -0.25 -3.81 20.35
C PRO A 153 -0.14 -2.30 20.61
N TRP A 154 -0.33 -1.49 19.57
CA TRP A 154 -0.49 -0.04 19.74
C TRP A 154 -1.78 0.24 20.51
N MET A 155 -1.68 0.86 21.68
CA MET A 155 -2.83 1.13 22.55
C MET A 155 -3.31 2.57 22.39
N PRO A 156 -4.64 2.81 22.24
CA PRO A 156 -5.17 4.16 22.22
C PRO A 156 -5.12 4.74 23.63
N CYS A 157 -4.67 5.99 23.72
CA CYS A 157 -4.35 6.67 24.96
C CYS A 157 -4.72 8.15 24.91
N TYR A 158 -5.05 8.76 26.04
CA TYR A 158 -5.26 10.21 26.17
C TYR A 158 -4.11 10.86 26.94
N VAL A 159 -3.53 11.93 26.39
CA VAL A 159 -2.46 12.71 27.02
C VAL A 159 -3.10 13.73 27.96
N LEU A 160 -2.88 13.56 29.26
CA LEU A 160 -3.41 14.44 30.29
C LEU A 160 -2.49 15.65 30.49
N GLU A 161 -3.10 16.83 30.56
CA GLU A 161 -2.47 18.05 31.05
C GLU A 161 -2.17 17.87 32.56
N PRO A 162 -0.89 17.78 32.99
CA PRO A 162 -0.56 17.46 34.37
C PRO A 162 -1.13 18.44 35.41
N SER A 163 -1.29 19.72 35.02
CA SER A 163 -1.80 20.76 35.91
C SER A 163 -3.29 20.62 36.24
N THR A 164 -4.08 19.89 35.45
CA THR A 164 -5.53 19.67 35.70
C THR A 164 -5.84 18.44 36.56
N VAL A 165 -4.82 17.64 36.92
CA VAL A 165 -5.01 16.39 37.67
C VAL A 165 -4.83 16.61 39.18
N ILE A 166 -5.92 16.53 39.93
CA ILE A 166 -5.92 16.55 41.41
C ILE A 166 -5.92 15.12 41.93
N VAL A 167 -4.97 14.81 42.81
CA VAL A 167 -4.86 13.49 43.44
C VAL A 167 -5.48 13.51 44.84
N THR A 168 -6.52 12.70 45.04
CA THR A 168 -7.17 12.52 46.35
C THR A 168 -6.70 11.21 46.99
N ASP A 169 -7.48 10.14 46.88
CA ASP A 169 -7.21 8.80 47.43
C ASP A 169 -6.70 7.83 46.35
N ALA A 170 -5.68 8.27 45.60
CA ALA A 170 -5.00 7.40 44.63
C ALA A 170 -3.82 6.65 45.26
N PRO A 171 -3.48 5.44 44.75
CA PRO A 171 -2.29 4.69 45.14
C PRO A 171 -1.00 5.49 45.04
N THR A 172 -0.01 5.18 45.89
CA THR A 172 1.27 5.90 45.98
C THR A 172 2.01 6.00 44.64
N SER A 173 1.94 4.97 43.79
CA SER A 173 2.51 4.96 42.44
C SER A 173 1.89 6.04 41.54
N ILE A 174 0.56 6.16 41.54
CA ILE A 174 -0.20 7.17 40.80
C ILE A 174 0.10 8.57 41.34
N ARG A 175 0.08 8.74 42.67
CA ARG A 175 0.42 10.01 43.32
C ARG A 175 1.84 10.49 42.98
N SER A 176 2.79 9.57 42.91
CA SER A 176 4.17 9.85 42.49
C SER A 176 4.24 10.27 41.02
N ALA A 177 3.58 9.50 40.14
CA ALA A 177 3.52 9.78 38.70
C ALA A 177 2.96 11.17 38.38
N VAL A 178 1.81 11.55 38.97
CA VAL A 178 1.19 12.87 38.77
C VAL A 178 2.10 13.99 39.28
N ARG A 179 2.67 13.86 40.49
CA ARG A 179 3.62 14.85 41.04
C ARG A 179 4.86 15.03 40.17
N GLN A 180 5.38 13.95 39.59
CA GLN A 180 6.54 14.01 38.70
C GLN A 180 6.22 14.67 37.35
N ALA A 181 5.04 14.40 36.79
CA ALA A 181 4.54 15.11 35.61
C ALA A 181 4.37 16.62 35.90
N GLN A 182 3.71 16.98 37.00
CA GLN A 182 3.49 18.37 37.41
C GLN A 182 4.80 19.14 37.66
N LYS A 183 5.82 18.49 38.22
CA LYS A 183 7.13 19.12 38.47
C LYS A 183 7.94 19.33 37.18
N THR A 184 7.71 18.53 36.14
CA THR A 184 8.52 18.52 34.90
C THR A 184 7.67 18.14 33.68
N PRO A 185 6.69 18.98 33.28
CA PRO A 185 5.72 18.62 32.23
C PRO A 185 6.39 18.38 30.87
N ASP A 186 7.38 19.18 30.49
CA ASP A 186 8.11 19.05 29.22
C ASP A 186 8.89 17.73 29.09
N LYS A 187 9.23 17.10 30.23
CA LYS A 187 10.00 15.85 30.26
C LYS A 187 9.12 14.61 30.17
N TYR A 188 7.87 14.68 30.65
CA TYR A 188 7.01 13.51 30.82
C TYR A 188 5.66 13.65 30.13
N TYR A 189 5.18 12.55 29.55
CA TYR A 189 3.76 12.37 29.26
C TYR A 189 3.08 11.73 30.47
N LEU A 190 1.97 12.32 30.91
CA LEU A 190 1.01 11.69 31.81
C LEU A 190 -0.15 11.14 30.96
N VAL A 191 -0.39 9.84 31.01
CA VAL A 191 -1.17 9.14 29.98
C VAL A 191 -2.24 8.24 30.58
N TYR A 192 -3.48 8.41 30.13
CA TYR A 192 -4.61 7.50 30.39
C TYR A 192 -4.70 6.45 29.27
N PHE A 193 -4.74 5.17 29.62
CA PHE A 193 -4.95 4.07 28.67
C PHE A 193 -6.43 3.67 28.65
N PHE A 194 -7.05 3.76 27.47
CA PHE A 194 -8.43 3.31 27.27
C PHE A 194 -8.55 1.78 27.42
N GLY A 195 -9.75 1.31 27.75
CA GLY A 195 -10.08 -0.12 27.93
C GLY A 195 -9.53 -0.78 29.20
N ILE A 196 -8.28 -0.48 29.58
CA ILE A 196 -7.64 -0.97 30.81
C ILE A 196 -7.70 0.03 31.98
N HIS A 197 -8.11 1.27 31.73
CA HIS A 197 -8.30 2.31 32.75
C HIS A 197 -7.05 2.50 33.64
N SER A 198 -5.87 2.57 33.01
CA SER A 198 -4.58 2.69 33.70
C SER A 198 -3.91 4.04 33.41
N LEU A 199 -3.33 4.69 34.42
CA LEU A 199 -2.58 5.93 34.29
C LEU A 199 -1.09 5.61 34.37
N LYS A 200 -0.30 6.11 33.41
CA LYS A 200 1.15 5.87 33.35
C LYS A 200 1.91 7.15 33.06
N LEU A 201 3.18 7.16 33.47
CA LEU A 201 4.14 8.23 33.21
C LEU A 201 5.22 7.70 32.27
N PHE A 202 5.53 8.45 31.20
CA PHE A 202 6.61 8.11 30.27
C PHE A 202 7.50 9.31 30.01
N VAL A 203 8.80 9.08 29.81
CA VAL A 203 9.73 10.13 29.34
C VAL A 203 9.44 10.40 27.86
N ARG A 204 9.17 11.66 27.48
CA ARG A 204 8.74 12.01 26.11
C ARG A 204 9.73 11.55 25.05
N SER A 205 11.03 11.72 25.30
CA SER A 205 12.11 11.36 24.37
C SER A 205 12.29 9.85 24.15
N TRP A 206 11.66 8.99 24.97
CA TRP A 206 11.71 7.53 24.84
C TRP A 206 10.34 6.90 24.54
N ALA A 207 9.27 7.70 24.54
CA ALA A 207 7.92 7.22 24.28
C ALA A 207 7.73 6.94 22.78
N ARG A 208 7.34 5.71 22.44
CA ARG A 208 6.98 5.35 21.06
C ARG A 208 5.51 5.70 20.83
N VAL A 209 5.29 6.89 20.29
CA VAL A 209 3.97 7.49 20.11
C VAL A 209 3.70 7.85 18.64
N LYS A 210 2.42 7.78 18.27
CA LYS A 210 1.86 8.25 17.00
C LYS A 210 0.61 9.06 17.31
N LEU A 211 0.34 10.11 16.53
CA LEU A 211 -0.90 10.88 16.67
C LEU A 211 -2.12 9.98 16.41
N TRP A 212 -3.26 10.33 17.00
CA TRP A 212 -4.55 9.85 16.50
C TRP A 212 -4.69 10.19 15.01
N GLU A 213 -5.37 9.35 14.22
CA GLU A 213 -5.52 9.52 12.76
C GLU A 213 -4.18 9.60 11.97
N CYS A 214 -3.09 9.04 12.52
CA CYS A 214 -1.86 8.82 11.75
C CYS A 214 -2.08 7.88 10.53
N PRO A 215 -1.19 7.85 9.51
CA PRO A 215 -1.33 6.98 8.35
C PRO A 215 -1.50 5.47 8.67
N GLU A 216 -0.99 5.02 9.81
CA GLU A 216 -1.14 3.62 10.28
C GLU A 216 -2.43 3.35 11.08
N HIS A 217 -3.34 4.33 11.22
CA HIS A 217 -4.50 4.29 12.13
C HIS A 217 -5.41 3.06 11.89
N ASP A 218 -5.80 2.79 10.65
CA ASP A 218 -6.62 1.62 10.29
C ASP A 218 -5.93 0.28 10.58
N GLY A 219 -4.60 0.29 10.65
CA GLY A 219 -3.81 -0.83 11.14
C GLY A 219 -3.93 -1.01 12.65
N PHE A 220 -3.82 0.08 13.41
CA PHE A 220 -3.94 0.07 14.86
C PHE A 220 -5.37 -0.24 15.35
N LEU A 221 -6.39 0.21 14.63
CA LEU A 221 -7.79 -0.20 14.84
C LEU A 221 -7.98 -1.72 14.66
N ARG A 222 -7.24 -2.35 13.74
CA ARG A 222 -7.18 -3.81 13.54
C ARG A 222 -6.21 -4.52 14.49
N GLY A 223 -5.63 -3.83 15.48
CA GLY A 223 -4.75 -4.42 16.49
C GLY A 223 -3.35 -4.78 15.99
N ILE A 224 -2.82 -4.12 14.96
CA ILE A 224 -1.42 -4.31 14.52
C ILE A 224 -0.44 -3.77 15.60
N PRO A 225 0.69 -4.45 15.89
CA PRO A 225 1.02 -5.81 15.50
C PRO A 225 0.09 -6.84 16.16
N ARG A 226 -0.44 -7.77 15.37
CA ARG A 226 -1.46 -8.73 15.82
C ARG A 226 -0.90 -9.65 16.91
N LEU A 227 -1.54 -9.64 18.07
CA LEU A 227 -1.23 -10.50 19.20
C LEU A 227 -2.55 -11.10 19.70
N ALA A 228 -2.79 -12.39 19.41
CA ALA A 228 -4.11 -13.03 19.61
C ALA A 228 -4.70 -12.87 21.03
N HIS A 229 -3.85 -12.84 22.06
CA HIS A 229 -4.26 -12.66 23.45
C HIS A 229 -4.64 -11.22 23.84
N PHE A 230 -4.37 -10.23 22.98
CA PHE A 230 -4.73 -8.82 23.19
C PHE A 230 -5.98 -8.38 22.41
N GLN A 231 -6.53 -9.18 21.50
CA GLN A 231 -7.60 -8.77 20.58
C GLN A 231 -8.80 -8.11 21.29
N GLN A 232 -9.36 -8.77 22.31
CA GLN A 232 -10.46 -8.23 23.11
C GLN A 232 -10.06 -6.95 23.89
N THR A 233 -8.80 -6.84 24.30
CA THR A 233 -8.29 -5.67 25.03
C THR A 233 -8.17 -4.46 24.11
N ILE A 234 -7.67 -4.64 22.88
CA ILE A 234 -7.57 -3.55 21.91
C ILE A 234 -8.95 -3.12 21.40
N GLU A 235 -9.86 -4.06 21.11
CA GLU A 235 -11.25 -3.75 20.74
C GLU A 235 -11.97 -2.93 21.81
N LYS A 236 -11.86 -3.33 23.08
CA LYS A 236 -12.40 -2.56 24.22
C LYS A 236 -11.75 -1.19 24.32
N ALA A 237 -10.43 -1.09 24.18
CA ALA A 237 -9.71 0.18 24.26
C ALA A 237 -10.09 1.15 23.12
N VAL A 238 -10.20 0.67 21.89
CA VAL A 238 -10.66 1.43 20.73
C VAL A 238 -12.10 1.90 20.94
N LYS A 239 -13.02 1.02 21.37
CA LYS A 239 -14.40 1.40 21.66
C LYS A 239 -14.49 2.52 22.70
N HIS A 240 -13.71 2.42 23.78
CA HIS A 240 -13.66 3.44 24.82
C HIS A 240 -13.06 4.77 24.31
N ALA A 241 -12.01 4.71 23.48
CA ALA A 241 -11.43 5.90 22.85
C ALA A 241 -12.42 6.60 21.90
N MET A 242 -13.15 5.83 21.07
CA MET A 242 -14.14 6.38 20.15
C MET A 242 -15.31 7.06 20.87
N VAL A 243 -15.82 6.46 21.96
CA VAL A 243 -16.83 7.11 22.82
C VAL A 243 -16.32 8.43 23.40
N PHE A 244 -15.04 8.51 23.76
CA PHE A 244 -14.41 9.72 24.28
C PHE A 244 -14.14 10.79 23.21
N VAL A 245 -13.87 10.41 21.96
CA VAL A 245 -13.86 11.34 20.82
C VAL A 245 -15.26 11.93 20.60
N VAL A 246 -16.28 11.07 20.55
CA VAL A 246 -17.68 11.47 20.32
C VAL A 246 -18.23 12.37 21.44
N SER A 247 -17.76 12.22 22.68
CA SER A 247 -18.11 13.12 23.79
C SER A 247 -17.40 14.48 23.76
N GLY A 248 -16.61 14.78 22.73
CA GLY A 248 -15.86 16.03 22.60
C GLY A 248 -14.65 16.11 23.53
N TYR A 249 -14.03 14.96 23.86
CA TYR A 249 -12.92 14.83 24.80
C TYR A 249 -13.31 15.21 26.25
N ASN A 250 -14.56 14.97 26.64
CA ASN A 250 -15.02 15.26 28.00
C ASN A 250 -14.37 14.31 29.02
N VAL A 251 -13.43 14.85 29.81
CA VAL A 251 -12.63 14.14 30.83
C VAL A 251 -13.44 13.52 31.96
N ASP A 252 -14.69 13.94 32.18
CA ASP A 252 -15.57 13.33 33.18
C ASP A 252 -15.95 11.87 32.84
N HIS A 253 -15.81 11.47 31.57
CA HIS A 253 -15.97 10.07 31.15
C HIS A 253 -14.72 9.21 31.40
N LEU A 254 -13.60 9.79 31.86
CA LEU A 254 -12.39 9.04 32.23
C LEU A 254 -12.54 8.48 33.64
N THR A 255 -12.87 7.19 33.73
CA THR A 255 -12.98 6.51 35.02
C THR A 255 -11.61 6.34 35.70
N PHE A 256 -11.43 6.96 36.87
CA PHE A 256 -10.26 6.76 37.73
C PHE A 256 -10.59 6.86 39.23
N PRO A 257 -10.36 5.80 40.03
CA PRO A 257 -10.40 5.90 41.48
C PRO A 257 -9.33 6.86 42.02
N GLY A 258 -9.73 7.81 42.87
CA GLY A 258 -8.80 8.70 43.59
C GLY A 258 -8.21 9.87 42.80
N LEU A 259 -8.71 10.16 41.59
CA LEU A 259 -8.34 11.35 40.80
C LEU A 259 -9.56 12.21 40.49
N ILE A 260 -9.35 13.52 40.42
CA ILE A 260 -10.32 14.51 39.95
C ILE A 260 -9.66 15.31 38.83
N PHE A 261 -10.35 15.51 37.72
CA PHE A 261 -9.89 16.33 36.59
C PHE A 261 -10.59 17.68 36.64
N THR A 262 -9.85 18.78 36.71
CA THR A 262 -10.44 20.12 36.68
C THR A 262 -10.64 20.58 35.24
N SER A 263 -11.90 20.73 34.81
CA SER A 263 -12.26 21.25 33.48
C SER A 263 -11.75 22.70 33.21
N THR A 264 -11.33 23.42 34.27
CA THR A 264 -10.84 24.80 34.23
C THR A 264 -9.37 24.90 33.80
N GLY A 265 -9.09 24.62 32.52
CA GLY A 265 -7.91 25.18 31.83
C GLY A 265 -8.18 26.61 31.35
N PRO A 266 -7.15 27.43 31.08
CA PRO A 266 -7.33 28.72 30.41
C PRO A 266 -7.97 28.52 29.02
N PRO A 267 -8.72 29.50 28.48
CA PRO A 267 -9.51 29.31 27.27
C PRO A 267 -8.62 28.83 26.11
N ARG A 268 -9.03 27.71 25.50
CA ARG A 268 -8.36 27.12 24.33
C ARG A 268 -8.09 28.23 23.32
N ARG A 269 -6.82 28.47 22.96
CA ARG A 269 -6.52 29.04 21.65
C ARG A 269 -7.09 28.06 20.63
N SER A 270 -8.08 28.51 19.87
CA SER A 270 -8.48 27.85 18.63
C SER A 270 -7.26 27.80 17.71
N LEU A 271 -6.58 26.65 17.68
CA LEU A 271 -5.71 26.32 16.57
C LEU A 271 -6.60 26.31 15.32
N SER A 272 -6.29 27.19 14.36
CA SER A 272 -7.05 27.21 13.11
C SER A 272 -6.98 25.83 12.49
N THR A 273 -8.13 25.34 12.03
CA THR A 273 -8.25 24.11 11.24
C THR A 273 -7.69 24.25 9.83
N ASP A 274 -7.23 25.45 9.44
CA ASP A 274 -6.49 25.65 8.20
C ASP A 274 -5.11 25.00 8.30
N PRO A 275 -4.81 23.93 7.53
CA PRO A 275 -3.43 23.51 7.37
C PRO A 275 -2.64 24.68 6.74
N PRO A 276 -1.39 24.96 7.18
CA PRO A 276 -0.57 25.94 6.50
C PRO A 276 -0.47 25.55 5.02
N PRO A 277 -0.72 26.47 4.07
CA PRO A 277 -0.91 26.11 2.67
C PRO A 277 0.31 25.34 2.17
N TYR A 278 0.08 24.07 1.79
CA TYR A 278 1.12 23.15 1.37
C TYR A 278 1.76 23.67 0.09
N LYS A 279 2.82 24.47 0.24
CA LYS A 279 3.70 24.88 -0.86
C LYS A 279 4.40 23.62 -1.35
N LYS A 280 3.83 22.98 -2.37
CA LYS A 280 4.48 21.91 -3.14
C LYS A 280 5.95 22.32 -3.36
N PRO A 281 6.93 21.48 -2.98
CA PRO A 281 8.31 21.75 -3.33
C PRO A 281 8.40 21.94 -4.85
N LYS A 282 8.84 23.13 -5.28
CA LYS A 282 9.23 23.35 -6.67
C LYS A 282 10.51 22.56 -6.91
N LEU A 283 10.37 21.29 -7.29
CA LEU A 283 11.41 20.51 -7.94
C LEU A 283 11.67 21.12 -9.33
N SER A 284 12.34 22.27 -9.34
CA SER A 284 12.88 22.87 -10.56
C SER A 284 14.14 22.13 -10.96
N TRP A 285 13.98 20.98 -11.63
CA TRP A 285 15.04 20.41 -12.43
C TRP A 285 15.34 21.35 -13.59
N ARG A 286 16.31 22.26 -13.40
CA ARG A 286 16.92 23.00 -14.51
C ARG A 286 17.71 21.99 -15.34
N HIS A 287 17.13 21.54 -16.45
CA HIS A 287 17.95 21.12 -17.58
C HIS A 287 18.55 22.38 -18.19
N GLU A 288 19.83 22.61 -17.92
CA GLU A 288 20.59 23.71 -18.48
C GLU A 288 21.06 23.33 -19.90
N SER A 289 20.09 23.32 -20.83
CA SER A 289 20.30 22.94 -22.22
C SER A 289 21.06 24.04 -22.98
N THR A 290 22.38 23.94 -23.06
CA THR A 290 23.20 24.77 -23.94
C THR A 290 23.04 24.34 -25.39
N HIS A 291 22.26 25.11 -26.15
CA HIS A 291 22.16 24.99 -27.61
C HIS A 291 23.50 25.31 -28.28
N HIS A 292 24.07 24.36 -29.02
CA HIS A 292 25.03 24.61 -30.10
C HIS A 292 24.62 23.84 -31.37
N GLN A 293 24.55 24.57 -32.49
CA GLN A 293 24.28 24.17 -33.88
C GLN A 293 24.75 25.35 -34.77
N PRO A 294 24.86 25.24 -36.11
CA PRO A 294 25.06 24.04 -36.95
C PRO A 294 26.05 24.24 -38.14
N THR A 295 26.56 23.15 -38.71
CA THR A 295 27.09 23.05 -40.11
C THR A 295 27.17 21.55 -40.47
N GLN A 296 26.48 20.91 -41.43
CA GLN A 296 25.99 21.16 -42.82
C GLN A 296 26.93 20.55 -43.91
N TRP A 297 26.34 20.14 -45.06
CA TRP A 297 26.91 19.67 -46.38
C TRP A 297 26.93 18.12 -46.61
N ILE A 298 26.03 17.53 -47.44
CA ILE A 298 26.11 17.17 -48.90
C ILE A 298 26.93 15.88 -49.20
N SER A 299 26.55 14.87 -50.03
CA SER A 299 25.40 14.56 -50.94
C SER A 299 25.23 13.02 -51.16
N ALA A 300 24.01 12.45 -51.34
CA ALA A 300 23.30 12.06 -52.60
C ALA A 300 23.89 10.94 -53.52
N SER A 301 23.12 9.85 -53.77
CA SER A 301 23.07 8.89 -54.94
C SER A 301 22.63 7.46 -54.51
N ALA A 302 22.12 6.52 -55.33
CA ALA A 302 20.96 6.48 -56.25
C ALA A 302 20.67 4.99 -56.67
N PHE A 303 19.45 4.69 -57.17
CA PHE A 303 18.98 3.38 -57.77
C PHE A 303 18.78 2.17 -56.80
N SER A 304 17.85 1.22 -56.98
CA SER A 304 16.81 0.97 -58.01
C SER A 304 15.59 0.15 -57.49
N HIS A 305 14.43 0.29 -58.17
CA HIS A 305 13.19 -0.55 -58.07
C HIS A 305 13.27 -1.84 -58.92
N PRO A 306 12.29 -2.79 -58.98
CA PRO A 306 10.85 -2.73 -58.57
C PRO A 306 10.34 -3.95 -57.73
N THR A 307 9.11 -3.99 -57.19
CA THR A 307 7.84 -4.38 -57.90
C THR A 307 6.59 -4.06 -57.06
N LYS A 308 5.45 -3.82 -57.72
CA LYS A 308 4.19 -3.28 -57.18
C LYS A 308 3.37 -4.28 -56.35
N GLN A 309 2.82 -3.83 -55.21
CA GLN A 309 1.54 -4.31 -54.66
C GLN A 309 0.70 -3.13 -54.15
N HIS A 310 -0.60 -3.40 -53.97
CA HIS A 310 -1.74 -2.51 -53.69
C HIS A 310 -1.47 -1.19 -52.94
N LEU A 311 -2.01 -0.08 -53.46
CA LEU A 311 -1.96 1.24 -52.83
C LEU A 311 -3.22 1.48 -51.97
N GLU A 312 -3.06 1.50 -50.64
CA GLU A 312 -4.06 2.08 -49.73
C GLU A 312 -3.82 3.58 -49.54
N ASP A 313 -4.87 4.35 -49.24
CA ASP A 313 -4.81 5.81 -49.03
C ASP A 313 -4.05 6.16 -47.73
N PRO A 314 -2.88 6.83 -47.78
CA PRO A 314 -2.06 7.08 -46.59
C PRO A 314 -2.65 8.14 -45.62
N ARG A 315 -3.77 8.79 -45.94
CA ARG A 315 -4.26 9.98 -45.20
C ARG A 315 -5.30 9.72 -44.11
N ARG A 316 -5.72 8.48 -43.91
CA ARG A 316 -6.47 8.10 -42.70
C ARG A 316 -5.56 7.34 -41.74
N PRO A 317 -5.30 7.86 -40.51
CA PRO A 317 -4.80 6.98 -39.47
C PRO A 317 -5.83 5.86 -39.25
N PRO A 318 -5.41 4.59 -39.11
CA PRO A 318 -6.34 3.51 -38.85
C PRO A 318 -7.16 3.85 -37.61
N ALA A 319 -8.48 3.68 -37.69
CA ALA A 319 -9.36 3.93 -36.55
C ALA A 319 -8.91 3.03 -35.40
N LYS A 320 -8.37 3.63 -34.33
CA LYS A 320 -7.85 2.90 -33.17
C LYS A 320 -8.89 1.88 -32.76
N GLU A 321 -8.52 0.60 -32.82
CA GLU A 321 -9.44 -0.46 -32.42
C GLU A 321 -9.85 -0.24 -30.97
N PRO A 322 -11.10 -0.53 -30.60
CA PRO A 322 -11.53 -0.43 -29.22
C PRO A 322 -10.75 -1.43 -28.36
N THR A 323 -9.71 -0.94 -27.68
CA THR A 323 -8.87 -1.75 -26.79
C THR A 323 -9.63 -2.05 -25.51
N TYR A 324 -10.11 -3.28 -25.43
CA TYR A 324 -10.44 -3.96 -24.20
C TYR A 324 -9.12 -4.52 -23.66
N ALA A 325 -8.54 -3.90 -22.62
CA ALA A 325 -7.32 -4.40 -21.97
C ALA A 325 -7.67 -5.10 -20.65
N HIS A 326 -7.25 -6.36 -20.51
CA HIS A 326 -7.29 -7.14 -19.27
C HIS A 326 -8.53 -6.96 -18.36
N GLY A 327 -9.73 -7.18 -18.89
CA GLY A 327 -10.98 -7.17 -18.15
C GLY A 327 -11.64 -5.79 -17.98
N ILE A 328 -10.91 -4.68 -18.08
CA ILE A 328 -11.47 -3.36 -17.71
C ILE A 328 -12.41 -2.79 -18.78
N VAL A 329 -13.63 -2.45 -18.34
CA VAL A 329 -14.71 -1.90 -19.16
C VAL A 329 -15.43 -0.80 -18.40
N TRP A 330 -16.13 0.06 -19.14
CA TRP A 330 -17.23 0.83 -18.59
C TRP A 330 -18.46 -0.06 -18.58
N ALA A 331 -19.09 -0.25 -17.43
CA ALA A 331 -20.34 -0.98 -17.29
C ALA A 331 -21.48 -0.05 -16.86
N GLN A 332 -22.69 -0.35 -17.32
CA GLN A 332 -23.93 0.27 -16.88
C GLN A 332 -24.97 -0.83 -16.68
N GLU A 333 -25.42 -1.01 -15.45
CA GLU A 333 -26.55 -1.88 -15.09
C GLU A 333 -27.79 -1.58 -15.95
N GLN A 334 -28.69 -2.55 -16.14
CA GLN A 334 -29.88 -2.37 -16.99
C GLN A 334 -30.91 -1.35 -16.48
N SER A 335 -30.78 -0.87 -15.25
CA SER A 335 -31.55 0.26 -14.73
C SER A 335 -31.35 1.51 -15.62
N ALA A 336 -32.45 2.21 -15.91
CA ALA A 336 -32.40 3.41 -16.77
C ALA A 336 -31.66 4.59 -16.12
N THR A 337 -31.42 4.54 -14.81
CA THR A 337 -30.82 5.61 -13.99
C THR A 337 -29.40 5.31 -13.52
N SER A 338 -28.90 4.07 -13.66
CA SER A 338 -27.54 3.71 -13.23
C SER A 338 -26.49 4.41 -14.10
N MET A 339 -25.42 4.93 -13.48
CA MET A 339 -24.31 5.59 -14.20
C MET A 339 -23.42 4.57 -14.91
N TRP A 340 -22.60 5.06 -15.86
CA TRP A 340 -21.51 4.26 -16.42
C TRP A 340 -20.33 4.28 -15.45
N THR A 341 -19.98 3.13 -14.89
CA THR A 341 -18.94 2.98 -13.86
C THR A 341 -17.82 2.06 -14.35
N PRO A 342 -16.54 2.31 -14.00
CA PRO A 342 -15.46 1.38 -14.30
C PRO A 342 -15.65 0.06 -13.54
N VAL A 343 -15.47 -1.06 -14.24
CA VAL A 343 -15.37 -2.39 -13.64
C VAL A 343 -14.32 -3.24 -14.33
N LEU A 344 -13.79 -4.22 -13.60
CA LEU A 344 -12.88 -5.24 -14.10
C LEU A 344 -13.63 -6.57 -14.23
N VAL A 345 -13.87 -7.03 -15.47
CA VAL A 345 -14.46 -8.34 -15.77
C VAL A 345 -13.44 -9.44 -15.45
N THR A 346 -13.77 -10.32 -14.50
CA THR A 346 -12.82 -11.32 -14.00
C THR A 346 -12.95 -12.68 -14.68
N ASN A 347 -14.09 -12.95 -15.32
CA ASN A 347 -14.34 -14.17 -16.08
C ASN A 347 -13.71 -14.08 -17.49
N ARG A 348 -12.68 -14.91 -17.75
CA ARG A 348 -11.90 -14.88 -18.99
C ARG A 348 -12.70 -15.27 -20.26
N PRO A 349 -13.50 -16.36 -20.29
CA PRO A 349 -14.40 -16.62 -21.42
C PRO A 349 -15.32 -15.44 -21.76
N LEU A 350 -15.96 -14.80 -20.77
CA LEU A 350 -16.79 -13.63 -20.99
C LEU A 350 -15.97 -12.44 -21.54
N TRP A 351 -14.75 -12.25 -21.05
CA TRP A 351 -13.83 -11.24 -21.56
C TRP A 351 -13.47 -11.45 -23.04
N GLU A 352 -13.15 -12.66 -23.44
CA GLU A 352 -12.81 -12.99 -24.84
C GLU A 352 -14.01 -12.74 -25.77
N MET A 353 -15.25 -12.98 -25.31
CA MET A 353 -16.49 -12.65 -26.03
C MET A 353 -16.74 -11.14 -26.17
N ILE A 354 -16.39 -10.33 -25.17
CA ILE A 354 -16.48 -8.85 -25.23
C ILE A 354 -15.49 -8.31 -26.27
N ASN A 355 -14.26 -8.83 -26.26
CA ASN A 355 -13.17 -8.34 -27.11
C ASN A 355 -13.41 -8.60 -28.61
N ASP A 356 -14.09 -9.70 -28.96
CA ASP A 356 -14.53 -10.01 -30.34
C ASP A 356 -15.68 -9.08 -30.84
N LYS A 357 -16.01 -8.01 -30.10
CA LYS A 357 -16.99 -6.95 -30.45
C LYS A 357 -18.44 -7.44 -30.65
N ARG A 358 -18.72 -8.74 -30.54
CA ARG A 358 -20.04 -9.37 -30.77
C ARG A 358 -21.04 -9.08 -29.66
N GLN A 359 -20.58 -8.91 -28.42
CA GLN A 359 -21.45 -8.77 -27.25
C GLN A 359 -21.26 -7.43 -26.54
N ARG A 360 -22.36 -6.69 -26.35
CA ARG A 360 -22.40 -5.41 -25.63
C ARG A 360 -23.23 -5.46 -24.35
N ASP A 361 -24.02 -6.51 -24.19
CA ASP A 361 -24.86 -6.73 -23.01
C ASP A 361 -24.40 -8.03 -22.36
N LEU A 362 -23.85 -7.92 -21.15
CA LEU A 362 -23.48 -9.04 -20.31
C LEU A 362 -24.67 -9.42 -19.42
N ARG A 363 -24.82 -10.72 -19.20
CA ARG A 363 -25.70 -11.29 -18.17
C ARG A 363 -24.82 -12.09 -17.22
N ASP A 364 -25.15 -12.01 -15.94
CA ASP A 364 -24.57 -12.82 -14.87
C ASP A 364 -23.02 -12.80 -14.87
N CYS A 365 -22.43 -11.64 -15.17
CA CYS A 365 -20.98 -11.48 -15.25
C CYS A 365 -20.39 -11.13 -13.89
N HIS A 366 -19.37 -11.89 -13.47
CA HIS A 366 -18.58 -11.56 -12.30
C HIS A 366 -17.64 -10.39 -12.63
N VAL A 367 -17.76 -9.32 -11.87
CA VAL A 367 -17.00 -8.07 -12.03
C VAL A 367 -16.49 -7.57 -10.70
N TYR A 368 -15.28 -7.03 -10.68
CA TYR A 368 -14.81 -6.19 -9.59
C TYR A 368 -15.24 -4.75 -9.85
N SER A 369 -15.94 -4.17 -8.89
CA SER A 369 -16.39 -2.78 -8.90
C SER A 369 -15.37 -1.89 -8.19
N PHE A 370 -14.85 -0.88 -8.91
CA PHE A 370 -13.97 0.13 -8.31
C PHE A 370 -14.73 1.10 -7.38
N GLN A 371 -16.06 1.12 -7.44
CA GLN A 371 -16.88 2.06 -6.67
C GLN A 371 -16.93 1.73 -5.18
N ASP A 372 -16.97 0.43 -4.85
CA ASP A 372 -17.11 -0.12 -3.50
C ASP A 372 -16.03 -1.16 -3.17
N CYS A 373 -15.06 -1.34 -4.07
CA CYS A 373 -13.94 -2.28 -3.96
C CYS A 373 -14.37 -3.74 -3.72
N ALA A 374 -15.51 -4.14 -4.27
CA ALA A 374 -16.11 -5.46 -4.08
C ALA A 374 -16.38 -6.19 -5.40
N PHE A 375 -16.50 -7.53 -5.33
CA PHE A 375 -16.94 -8.35 -6.44
C PHE A 375 -18.46 -8.48 -6.45
N HIS A 376 -19.04 -8.41 -7.65
CA HIS A 376 -20.48 -8.53 -7.88
C HIS A 376 -20.78 -9.42 -9.08
N THR A 377 -22.00 -9.94 -9.12
CA THR A 377 -22.58 -10.57 -10.31
C THR A 377 -23.54 -9.58 -10.96
N TRP A 378 -23.18 -9.01 -12.12
CA TRP A 378 -23.97 -7.98 -12.79
C TRP A 378 -24.58 -8.46 -14.10
N THR A 379 -25.78 -7.96 -14.38
CA THR A 379 -26.35 -7.93 -15.73
C THR A 379 -26.30 -6.48 -16.22
N ALA A 380 -25.34 -6.20 -17.09
CA ALA A 380 -24.93 -4.84 -17.44
C ALA A 380 -24.55 -4.70 -18.91
N ARG A 381 -24.78 -3.51 -19.46
CA ARG A 381 -24.28 -3.08 -20.77
C ARG A 381 -22.83 -2.66 -20.59
N VAL A 382 -21.94 -3.07 -21.50
CA VAL A 382 -20.49 -2.79 -21.42
C VAL A 382 -19.98 -1.99 -22.62
N ARG A 383 -18.94 -1.19 -22.38
CA ARG A 383 -18.21 -0.41 -23.38
C ARG A 383 -16.70 -0.51 -23.13
N PRO A 384 -15.88 -0.47 -24.21
CA PRO A 384 -14.44 -0.53 -24.07
C PRO A 384 -13.91 0.65 -23.26
N TRP A 385 -12.92 0.40 -22.41
CA TRP A 385 -12.32 1.40 -21.53
C TRP A 385 -11.85 2.64 -22.29
N LYS A 386 -11.18 2.46 -23.43
CA LYS A 386 -10.74 3.55 -24.35
C LYS A 386 -11.76 3.85 -25.46
N SER A 387 -13.06 3.74 -25.20
CA SER A 387 -14.09 4.14 -26.17
C SER A 387 -14.13 5.66 -26.38
N SER A 388 -14.67 6.12 -27.51
CA SER A 388 -14.89 7.55 -27.79
C SER A 388 -15.86 8.25 -26.81
N LYS A 389 -16.54 7.50 -25.93
CA LYS A 389 -17.40 8.02 -24.88
C LYS A 389 -16.77 7.98 -23.48
N ALA A 390 -15.57 7.38 -23.32
CA ALA A 390 -14.89 7.21 -22.04
C ALA A 390 -14.74 8.53 -21.27
N MET A 391 -14.29 9.59 -21.95
CA MET A 391 -14.15 10.93 -21.36
C MET A 391 -15.47 11.51 -20.84
N LYS A 392 -16.61 11.17 -21.46
CA LYS A 392 -17.93 11.58 -20.95
C LYS A 392 -18.31 10.80 -19.70
N TYR A 393 -17.99 9.50 -19.64
CA TYR A 393 -18.29 8.66 -18.48
C TYR A 393 -17.45 9.08 -17.26
N SER A 394 -16.15 9.29 -17.43
CA SER A 394 -15.28 9.78 -16.36
C SER A 394 -15.70 11.17 -15.87
N MET A 395 -16.03 12.11 -16.76
CA MET A 395 -16.50 13.44 -16.38
C MET A 395 -17.77 13.38 -15.52
N LEU A 396 -18.77 12.59 -15.90
CA LEU A 396 -20.03 12.44 -15.13
C LEU A 396 -19.80 11.87 -13.73
N LEU A 397 -18.87 10.90 -13.57
CA LEU A 397 -18.51 10.38 -12.24
C LEU A 397 -17.75 11.41 -11.40
N ARG A 398 -16.83 12.17 -12.01
CA ARG A 398 -16.09 13.25 -11.32
C ARG A 398 -17.06 14.36 -10.86
N GLU A 399 -18.05 14.73 -11.68
CA GLU A 399 -19.14 15.65 -11.34
C GLU A 399 -20.04 15.11 -10.20
N ALA A 400 -20.27 13.79 -10.14
CA ALA A 400 -20.99 13.12 -9.05
C ALA A 400 -20.14 12.92 -7.77
N GLY A 401 -18.93 13.49 -7.69
CA GLY A 401 -18.03 13.37 -6.53
C GLY A 401 -17.28 12.04 -6.44
N MET A 402 -17.45 11.12 -7.41
CA MET A 402 -16.83 9.80 -7.45
C MET A 402 -15.42 9.83 -8.05
N GLN A 403 -14.63 10.82 -7.65
CA GLN A 403 -13.31 11.10 -8.20
C GLN A 403 -12.34 9.92 -7.97
N ALA A 404 -12.25 9.40 -6.75
CA ALA A 404 -11.38 8.27 -6.41
C ALA A 404 -11.64 7.03 -7.29
N VAL A 405 -12.91 6.72 -7.58
CA VAL A 405 -13.33 5.56 -8.40
C VAL A 405 -12.76 5.64 -9.82
N VAL A 406 -12.70 6.84 -10.39
CA VAL A 406 -12.15 7.07 -11.73
C VAL A 406 -10.63 7.01 -11.70
N ASP A 407 -10.00 7.64 -10.71
CA ASP A 407 -8.54 7.66 -10.61
C ASP A 407 -7.98 6.26 -10.29
N ASP A 408 -8.60 5.46 -9.41
CA ASP A 408 -8.22 4.07 -9.13
C ASP A 408 -8.32 3.18 -10.39
N ALA A 409 -9.33 3.39 -11.23
CA ALA A 409 -9.49 2.67 -12.50
C ALA A 409 -8.49 3.14 -13.58
N GLU A 410 -8.17 4.43 -13.63
CA GLU A 410 -7.12 5.00 -14.50
C GLU A 410 -5.72 4.52 -14.06
N ASP A 411 -5.43 4.48 -12.76
CA ASP A 411 -4.18 3.97 -12.19
C ASP A 411 -4.05 2.46 -12.37
N TYR A 412 -5.12 1.67 -12.19
CA TYR A 412 -5.12 0.25 -12.50
C TYR A 412 -4.77 -0.01 -13.98
N TYR A 413 -5.40 0.75 -14.89
CA TYR A 413 -5.12 0.63 -16.32
C TYR A 413 -3.70 1.11 -16.68
N ALA A 414 -3.20 2.18 -16.07
CA ALA A 414 -1.84 2.67 -16.29
C ALA A 414 -0.76 1.72 -15.72
N MET A 415 -1.03 1.11 -14.56
CA MET A 415 -0.23 0.00 -14.04
C MET A 415 -0.23 -1.18 -15.01
N PHE A 416 -1.39 -1.50 -15.59
CA PHE A 416 -1.50 -2.58 -16.56
C PHE A 416 -0.71 -2.30 -17.86
N GLU A 417 -0.89 -1.14 -18.51
CA GLU A 417 -0.13 -0.78 -19.72
C GLU A 417 1.39 -0.89 -19.49
N ARG A 418 1.89 -0.46 -18.31
CA ARG A 418 3.30 -0.62 -17.96
C ARG A 418 3.74 -2.07 -17.85
N LEU A 419 2.90 -2.95 -17.27
CA LEU A 419 3.20 -4.39 -17.17
C LEU A 419 3.14 -5.09 -18.52
N GLU A 420 2.21 -4.72 -19.40
CA GLU A 420 2.10 -5.29 -20.74
C GLU A 420 3.28 -4.86 -21.63
N VAL A 421 3.68 -3.59 -21.56
CA VAL A 421 4.93 -3.09 -22.16
C VAL A 421 6.13 -3.87 -21.61
N HIS A 422 6.27 -4.01 -20.29
CA HIS A 422 7.41 -4.72 -19.69
C HIS A 422 7.45 -6.22 -20.05
N LYS A 423 6.29 -6.86 -20.22
CA LYS A 423 6.19 -8.23 -20.75
C LYS A 423 6.57 -8.30 -22.22
N TYR A 424 6.10 -7.35 -23.04
CA TYR A 424 6.49 -7.26 -24.45
C TYR A 424 8.01 -7.09 -24.61
N TRP A 425 8.67 -6.27 -23.77
CA TRP A 425 10.13 -6.16 -23.76
C TRP A 425 10.83 -7.48 -23.43
N HIS A 426 10.35 -8.26 -22.46
CA HIS A 426 10.92 -9.58 -22.12
C HIS A 426 10.65 -10.64 -23.20
N ASP A 427 9.44 -10.72 -23.74
CA ASP A 427 9.09 -11.66 -24.82
C ASP A 427 9.83 -11.30 -26.13
N SER A 428 10.21 -10.02 -26.30
CA SER A 428 10.98 -9.55 -27.47
C SER A 428 12.49 -9.79 -27.35
N THR A 429 13.06 -10.02 -26.16
CA THR A 429 14.52 -10.18 -26.02
C THR A 429 15.12 -11.42 -26.72
N ASP A 430 14.31 -12.37 -27.15
CA ASP A 430 14.76 -13.53 -27.94
C ASP A 430 14.98 -13.22 -29.45
N ARG A 431 14.48 -12.09 -29.97
CA ARG A 431 14.73 -11.68 -31.37
C ARG A 431 14.89 -10.17 -31.50
N TRP A 432 15.88 -9.78 -32.30
CA TRP A 432 16.29 -8.43 -32.70
C TRP A 432 17.41 -7.78 -31.87
N SER A 433 18.53 -7.61 -32.56
CA SER A 433 19.62 -6.71 -32.21
C SER A 433 19.14 -5.26 -32.11
N CYS A 434 19.48 -4.59 -31.01
CA CYS A 434 19.23 -3.17 -30.79
C CYS A 434 19.79 -2.32 -31.96
N PRO A 435 19.01 -1.40 -32.56
CA PRO A 435 19.47 -0.56 -33.69
C PRO A 435 20.71 0.27 -33.37
N TRP A 436 20.91 0.62 -32.09
CA TRP A 436 22.06 1.41 -31.60
C TRP A 436 23.31 0.54 -31.34
N CYS A 437 23.16 -0.78 -31.15
CA CYS A 437 24.31 -1.69 -31.01
C CYS A 437 25.03 -1.96 -32.34
N SER A 438 24.36 -1.71 -33.48
CA SER A 438 24.93 -1.82 -34.83
C SER A 438 26.20 -0.99 -35.03
N ALA A 439 26.37 0.08 -34.24
CA ALA A 439 27.53 0.99 -34.30
C ALA A 439 28.69 0.58 -33.38
N CYS A 440 28.48 -0.34 -32.43
CA CYS A 440 29.44 -0.61 -31.34
C CYS A 440 30.21 -1.93 -31.48
N SER A 441 29.89 -2.78 -32.47
CA SER A 441 30.60 -4.04 -32.76
C SER A 441 30.79 -5.00 -31.57
N LEU A 442 29.93 -4.91 -30.55
CA LEU A 442 29.98 -5.74 -29.35
C LEU A 442 29.02 -6.93 -29.46
N SER A 443 29.51 -8.13 -29.17
CA SER A 443 28.72 -9.36 -29.23
C SER A 443 27.78 -9.49 -28.01
N ALA A 444 26.73 -10.32 -28.16
CA ALA A 444 25.61 -10.43 -27.24
C ALA A 444 25.92 -10.85 -25.78
N LYS A 445 27.19 -11.06 -25.41
CA LYS A 445 27.62 -11.41 -24.04
C LYS A 445 27.89 -10.21 -23.11
N LYS A 446 27.74 -8.96 -23.58
CA LYS A 446 28.03 -7.73 -22.81
C LYS A 446 26.89 -6.71 -22.76
N PHE A 447 25.63 -7.17 -22.75
CA PHE A 447 24.47 -6.26 -22.71
C PHE A 447 24.45 -5.37 -21.44
N ASN A 448 24.91 -5.90 -20.30
CA ASN A 448 24.99 -5.20 -19.01
C ASN A 448 26.12 -4.15 -18.91
N GLU A 449 26.86 -3.89 -20.00
CA GLU A 449 27.91 -2.86 -20.05
C GLU A 449 27.52 -1.67 -20.95
N CYS A 450 26.28 -1.60 -21.45
CA CYS A 450 25.80 -0.49 -22.26
C CYS A 450 25.35 0.70 -21.39
N PRO A 451 26.03 1.85 -21.41
CA PRO A 451 25.71 3.00 -20.54
C PRO A 451 24.41 3.72 -20.91
N VAL A 452 23.75 3.32 -22.00
CA VAL A 452 22.42 3.81 -22.42
C VAL A 452 21.29 2.88 -21.93
N CYS A 453 21.63 1.67 -21.48
CA CYS A 453 20.67 0.64 -21.03
C CYS A 453 20.93 0.17 -19.59
N SER A 454 21.72 0.93 -18.82
CA SER A 454 22.06 0.69 -17.40
C SER A 454 21.13 1.47 -16.48
#